data_AF-A0A392TGV7-F1
#
_entry.id   AF-A0A392TGV7-F1
#
_cell.length_a   1.000
_cell.length_b   1.000
_cell.length_c   1.000
_cell.angle_alpha   90.00
_cell.angle_beta   90.00
_cell.angle_gamma   90.00
#
_symmetry.space_group_name_H-M   'P 1'
#
loop_
_entity.id
_entity.type
_entity.pdbx_description
1 polymer ?
#
loop_
_entity_poly.entity_id
_entity_poly.type
_entity_poly.pdbx_seq_one_letter_code
_entity_poly.pdbx_strand_id
1 'polypeptide(L)' 'IDDLEGAKKVGERFGYPLMIKSRRLAYDGRGNAVAKSEEELPSAVDGN' A
#
# COMPACT_ATOMS: atom_id res chain seq x y z
N ILE A 1 8.84 -0.88 1.16
CA ILE A 1 8.50 0.54 1.00
C ILE A 1 8.33 1.03 2.41
N ASP A 2 9.20 1.93 2.84
CA ASP A 2 9.33 2.25 4.25
C ASP A 2 8.52 3.50 4.63
N ASP A 3 7.98 4.20 3.63
CA ASP A 3 7.17 5.41 3.77
C ASP A 3 6.19 5.60 2.60
N LEU A 4 5.28 6.57 2.75
CA LEU A 4 4.27 6.92 1.75
C LEU A 4 4.89 7.42 0.43
N GLU A 5 6.02 8.12 0.48
CA GLU A 5 6.65 8.70 -0.71
C GLU A 5 7.22 7.61 -1.63
N GLY A 6 7.82 6.58 -1.06
CA GLY A 6 8.21 5.39 -1.81
C GLY A 6 7.01 4.69 -2.45
N ALA A 7 5.84 4.70 -1.80
CA ALA A 7 4.64 4.07 -2.34
C ALA A 7 4.09 4.85 -3.53
N LYS A 8 4.15 6.19 -3.50
CA LYS A 8 3.81 7.06 -4.64
C LYS A 8 4.71 6.80 -5.84
N LYS A 9 6.03 6.78 -5.64
CA LYS A 9 7.00 6.49 -6.71
C LYS A 9 6.78 5.11 -7.35
N VAL A 10 6.36 4.12 -6.56
CA VAL A 10 5.96 2.80 -7.09
C VAL A 10 4.66 2.90 -7.90
N GLY A 11 3.67 3.65 -7.42
CA GLY A 11 2.42 3.89 -8.15
C GLY A 11 2.62 4.60 -9.49
N GLU A 12 3.47 5.63 -9.53
CA GLU A 12 3.85 6.32 -10.76
C GLU A 12 4.57 5.39 -11.74
N ARG A 13 5.44 4.50 -11.24
CA ARG A 13 6.26 3.62 -12.08
C ARG A 13 5.51 2.39 -12.60
N PHE A 14 4.64 1.80 -11.78
CA PHE A 14 4.01 0.51 -12.07
C PHE A 14 2.50 0.63 -12.34
N GLY A 15 1.90 1.78 -12.05
CA GLY A 15 0.47 2.01 -12.16
C GLY A 15 -0.32 1.43 -10.98
N TYR A 16 -1.57 1.87 -10.89
CA TYR A 16 -2.55 1.39 -9.92
C TYR A 16 -3.47 0.32 -10.56
N PRO A 17 -4.09 -0.58 -9.77
CA PRO A 17 -4.05 -0.66 -8.32
C PRO A 17 -2.75 -1.27 -7.77
N LEU A 18 -2.34 -0.81 -6.59
CA LEU A 18 -1.25 -1.40 -5.81
C LEU A 18 -1.78 -2.29 -4.69
N MET A 19 -1.13 -3.45 -4.50
CA MET A 19 -1.36 -4.32 -3.35
C MET A 19 -0.32 -4.02 -2.27
N ILE A 20 -0.76 -3.44 -1.15
CA ILE A 20 0.06 -3.15 0.02
C ILE A 20 -0.05 -4.34 0.98
N LYS A 21 1.11 -4.87 1.39
CA LYS A 21 1.20 -5.97 2.37
C LYS A 21 2.12 -5.60 3.52
N SER A 22 1.67 -5.84 4.74
CA SER A 22 2.52 -5.80 5.92
C SER A 22 3.59 -6.89 5.81
N ARG A 23 4.85 -6.52 6.05
CA ARG A 23 5.99 -7.44 5.94
C ARG A 23 5.93 -8.60 6.95
N ARG A 24 5.22 -8.42 8.06
CA ARG A 24 5.06 -9.41 9.14
C ARG A 24 3.61 -9.38 9.61
N LEU A 25 3.13 -10.52 10.13
CA LEU A 25 1.80 -10.66 10.76
C LEU A 25 0.60 -10.36 9.84
N ALA A 26 0.77 -10.49 8.53
CA ALA A 26 -0.36 -10.49 7.59
C ALA A 26 -1.00 -11.88 7.56
N TYR A 27 -2.32 -11.95 7.73
CA TYR A 27 -3.11 -13.19 7.70
C TYR A 27 -4.58 -12.86 7.44
N ASP A 28 -5.32 -13.73 6.74
CA ASP A 28 -6.78 -13.67 6.53
C ASP A 28 -7.38 -12.27 6.25
N GLY A 29 -6.65 -11.44 5.49
CA GLY A 29 -7.05 -10.06 5.16
C GLY A 29 -6.41 -8.97 6.02
N ARG A 30 -5.95 -9.28 7.24
CA ARG A 30 -5.15 -8.34 8.05
C ARG A 30 -3.79 -8.11 7.40
N GLY A 31 -3.36 -6.85 7.40
CA GLY A 31 -2.10 -6.45 6.79
C GLY A 31 -2.06 -6.60 5.27
N ASN A 32 -3.23 -6.66 4.62
CA ASN A 32 -3.38 -6.64 3.17
C ASN A 32 -4.36 -5.51 2.81
N ALA A 33 -3.91 -4.50 2.08
CA ALA A 33 -4.73 -3.38 1.63
C ALA A 33 -4.52 -3.15 0.14
N VAL A 34 -5.58 -2.77 -0.57
CA VAL A 34 -5.51 -2.40 -1.99
C VAL A 34 -5.65 -0.89 -2.07
N ALA A 35 -4.72 -0.22 -2.75
CA ALA A 35 -4.81 1.19 -3.10
C ALA A 35 -5.12 1.30 -4.61
N LYS A 36 -6.31 1.79 -4.95
CA LYS A 36 -6.76 1.92 -6.35
C LYS A 36 -6.28 3.19 -7.03
N SER A 37 -5.83 4.16 -6.24
CA SER A 37 -5.26 5.41 -6.71
C SER A 37 -4.24 5.95 -5.71
N GLU A 38 -3.59 7.05 -6.06
CA GLU A 38 -2.62 7.70 -5.18
C GLU A 38 -3.27 8.21 -3.88
N GLU A 39 -4.51 8.70 -3.96
CA GLU A 39 -5.26 9.25 -2.83
C GLU A 39 -5.61 8.18 -1.78
N GLU A 40 -5.68 6.91 -2.18
CA GLU A 40 -5.96 5.78 -1.28
C GLU A 40 -4.68 5.26 -0.58
N LEU A 41 -3.48 5.69 -1.01
CA LEU A 41 -2.22 5.20 -0.44
C LEU A 41 -2.04 5.50 1.06
N PRO A 42 -2.34 6.69 1.59
CA PRO A 42 -2.18 6.97 3.01
C PRO A 42 -2.93 5.95 3.87
N SER A 43 -4.20 5.68 3.51
CA SER A 43 -5.04 4.72 4.23
C SER A 43 -4.57 3.27 4.09
N ALA A 44 -3.97 2.90 2.95
CA ALA A 44 -3.46 1.55 2.72
C ALA A 44 -2.11 1.29 3.40
N VAL A 45 -1.28 2.33 3.60
CA VAL A 45 0.06 2.23 4.21
C VAL A 45 0.00 2.34 5.73
N ASP A 46 -0.85 3.19 6.29
CA ASP A 46 -0.96 3.45 7.74
C ASP A 46 -1.76 2.38 8.52
N GLY A 47 -2.00 1.20 7.93
CA GLY A 47 -2.86 0.13 8.44
C GLY A 47 -2.96 0.03 9.97
N ASN A 48 -3.94 0.75 10.53
CA ASN A 48 -4.47 0.58 11.89
C ASN A 48 -5.44 -0.60 11.89
#